data_AF-A0A1S4CSQ9-F1
#
_entry.id   AF-A0A1S4CSQ9-F1
#
_cell.length_a   1.000
_cell.length_b   1.000
_cell.length_c   1.000
_cell.angle_alpha   90.00
_cell.angle_beta   90.00
_cell.angle_gamma   90.00
#
_symmetry.space_group_name_H-M   'P 1'
#
loop_
_entity.id
_entity.type
_entity.pdbx_description
1 polymer ?
#
loop_
_entity_poly.entity_id
_entity_poly.type
_entity_poly.pdbx_seq_one_letter_code
_entity_poly.pdbx_strand_id
1 'polypeptide(L)'
;MCQRKYALELVSELGLAGAKLAATPLKINHKLTSIEFDKQIPLTGPTVDRELKDKGGYERLVGRLLTMTRPDIAFVVQVLSQYMHAPKVSHIKDAQRIVRYIKTAPGLGLFMSAKASKSLYAYCDSN
;
A
#
# COMPACT_ATOMS: atom_id res chain seq x y z
N MET A 1 -19.46 -4.23 -5.18
CA MET A 1 -18.51 -3.79 -4.13
C MET A 1 -18.18 -2.31 -4.39
N CYS A 2 -18.26 -1.42 -3.40
CA CYS A 2 -17.97 0.00 -3.59
C CYS A 2 -16.57 0.33 -3.06
N GLN A 3 -15.68 0.88 -3.90
CA GLN A 3 -14.30 1.24 -3.53
C GLN A 3 -14.26 2.16 -2.30
N ARG A 4 -15.19 3.12 -2.21
CA ARG A 4 -15.30 4.02 -1.05
C ARG A 4 -15.57 3.27 0.26
N LYS A 5 -16.50 2.31 0.23
CA LYS A 5 -16.82 1.51 1.43
C LYS A 5 -15.61 0.69 1.85
N TYR A 6 -14.95 0.03 0.89
CA TYR A 6 -13.75 -0.75 1.13
C TYR A 6 -12.61 0.06 1.75
N ALA A 7 -12.36 1.27 1.21
CA ALA A 7 -11.36 2.19 1.73
C ALA A 7 -11.63 2.60 3.19
N LEU A 8 -12.89 2.90 3.52
CA LEU A 8 -13.28 3.31 4.88
C LEU A 8 -13.17 2.14 5.88
N GLU A 9 -13.57 0.93 5.48
CA GLU A 9 -13.40 -0.28 6.29
C GLU A 9 -11.92 -0.55 6.58
N LEU A 10 -11.05 -0.47 5.55
CA LEU A 10 -9.60 -0.62 5.72
C LEU A 10 -9.01 0.38 6.72
N VAL A 11 -9.43 1.65 6.64
CA VAL A 11 -9.01 2.70 7.57
C VAL A 11 -9.48 2.41 9.00
N SER A 12 -10.72 1.93 9.15
CA SER A 12 -11.33 1.62 10.45
C SER A 12 -10.66 0.42 11.12
N GLU A 13 -10.44 -0.67 10.39
CA GLU A 13 -9.83 -1.90 10.91
C GLU A 13 -8.40 -1.68 11.42
N LEU A 14 -7.66 -0.75 10.81
CA LEU A 14 -6.32 -0.39 11.26
C LEU A 14 -6.30 0.68 12.36
N GLY A 15 -7.47 1.16 12.82
CA GLY A 15 -7.56 2.21 13.82
C GLY A 15 -7.02 3.56 13.33
N LEU A 16 -6.95 3.79 12.02
CA LEU A 16 -6.33 4.99 11.42
C LEU A 16 -7.33 6.11 11.11
N ALA A 17 -8.58 5.98 11.55
CA ALA A 17 -9.62 7.00 11.35
C ALA A 17 -9.19 8.37 11.91
N GLY A 18 -8.60 8.40 13.11
CA GLY A 18 -8.06 9.62 13.74
C GLY A 18 -6.62 9.98 13.36
N ALA A 19 -5.92 9.15 12.57
CA ALA A 19 -4.51 9.37 12.26
C ALA A 19 -4.28 10.62 11.37
N LYS A 20 -3.11 11.26 11.44
CA LYS A 20 -2.78 12.38 10.54
C LYS A 20 -2.78 11.91 9.07
N LEU A 21 -3.34 12.72 8.17
CA LEU A 21 -3.33 12.44 6.73
C LEU A 21 -1.90 12.42 6.18
N ALA A 22 -1.66 11.60 5.16
CA ALA A 22 -0.42 11.61 4.39
C ALA A 22 -0.68 12.29 3.03
N ALA A 23 0.17 13.25 2.66
CA ALA A 23 0.05 13.97 1.38
C ALA A 23 0.58 13.15 0.19
N THR A 24 1.45 12.17 0.45
CA THR A 24 2.06 11.32 -0.59
C THR A 24 1.98 9.85 -0.18
N PRO A 25 1.80 8.92 -1.15
CA PRO A 25 1.71 7.49 -0.87
C PRO A 25 3.03 6.91 -0.35
N LEU A 26 4.17 7.43 -0.83
CA LEU A 26 5.52 7.07 -0.39
C LEU A 26 6.31 8.31 0.05
N LYS A 27 7.26 8.14 0.96
CA LYS A 27 8.18 9.21 1.37
C LYS A 27 9.30 9.37 0.33
N ILE A 28 9.63 10.61 -0.01
CA ILE A 28 10.73 10.91 -0.94
C ILE A 28 12.05 10.37 -0.37
N ASN A 29 12.88 9.76 -1.23
CA ASN A 29 14.16 9.14 -0.88
C ASN A 29 14.08 8.03 0.18
N HIS A 30 12.92 7.36 0.30
CA HIS A 30 12.78 6.23 1.21
C HIS A 30 13.41 4.97 0.61
N LYS A 31 14.45 4.45 1.26
CA LYS A 31 15.09 3.20 0.86
C LYS A 31 14.38 2.04 1.55
N LEU A 32 13.59 1.30 0.78
CA LEU A 32 13.10 -0.02 1.16
C LEU A 32 14.17 -1.04 0.74
N THR A 33 14.65 -1.82 1.69
CA THR A 33 15.71 -2.83 1.45
C THR A 33 15.22 -4.18 1.95
N SER A 34 15.76 -5.29 1.44
CA SER A 34 15.45 -6.60 2.00
C SER A 34 16.34 -6.90 3.22
N ILE A 35 15.96 -7.90 4.01
CA ILE A 35 16.79 -8.36 5.13
C ILE A 35 18.13 -8.91 4.63
N GLU A 36 18.13 -9.58 3.48
CA GLU A 36 19.31 -10.14 2.83
C GLU A 36 20.27 -9.04 2.38
N PHE A 37 19.73 -7.94 1.83
CA PHE A 37 20.52 -6.77 1.45
C PHE A 37 21.21 -6.17 2.68
N ASP A 38 20.48 -5.98 3.78
CA ASP A 38 21.03 -5.38 5.00
C ASP A 38 22.08 -6.27 5.68
N LYS A 39 22.02 -7.60 5.48
CA LYS A 39 23.05 -8.55 5.94
C LYS A 39 24.35 -8.44 5.14
N GLN A 40 24.26 -8.21 3.83
CA GLN A 40 25.43 -8.14 2.95
C GLN A 40 26.09 -6.76 2.97
N ILE A 41 25.31 -5.70 3.20
CA ILE A 41 25.79 -4.33 3.29
C ILE A 41 25.37 -3.78 4.66
N PRO A 42 26.23 -3.91 5.69
CA PRO A 42 25.94 -3.40 7.03
C PRO A 42 25.67 -1.90 6.95
N LEU A 43 24.40 -1.52 7.16
CA LEU A 43 23.99 -0.12 7.16
C LEU A 43 24.73 0.62 8.28
N THR A 44 25.52 1.63 7.91
CA THR A 44 26.37 2.43 8.81
C THR A 44 25.58 3.51 9.56
N GLY A 45 24.36 3.19 10.00
CA GLY A 45 23.40 4.14 10.60
C GLY A 45 22.90 3.72 11.99
N PRO A 46 22.42 4.68 12.81
CA PRO A 46 22.03 4.43 14.21
C PRO A 46 20.73 3.63 14.38
N THR A 47 19.99 3.37 13.31
CA THR A 47 18.69 2.66 13.37
C THR A 47 18.72 1.40 12.53
N VAL A 48 18.95 0.25 13.18
CA VAL A 48 18.78 -1.07 12.56
C VAL A 48 17.28 -1.31 12.32
N ASP A 49 16.88 -1.34 11.05
CA ASP A 49 15.53 -1.73 10.66
C ASP A 49 15.38 -3.25 10.82
N ARG A 50 14.42 -3.67 11.63
CA ARG A 50 14.28 -5.07 12.05
C ARG A 50 13.21 -5.78 11.25
N GLU A 51 13.32 -7.09 11.16
CA GLU A 51 12.24 -7.96 10.69
C GLU A 51 10.97 -7.72 11.51
N LEU A 52 9.84 -7.68 10.82
CA LEU A 52 8.53 -7.54 11.40
C LEU A 52 8.09 -8.87 12.03
N LYS A 53 7.69 -8.84 13.30
CA LYS A 53 7.20 -10.03 14.02
C LYS A 53 5.89 -10.55 13.43
N ASP A 54 4.96 -9.65 13.11
CA ASP A 54 3.65 -10.00 12.56
C ASP A 54 3.66 -9.95 11.02
N LYS A 55 4.06 -11.06 10.40
CA LYS A 55 4.07 -11.20 8.94
C LYS A 55 2.66 -11.27 8.35
N GLY A 56 1.75 -11.99 9.02
CA GLY A 56 0.38 -12.17 8.55
C GLY A 56 -0.41 -10.86 8.50
N GLY A 57 -0.21 -9.97 9.47
CA GLY A 57 -0.78 -8.62 9.45
C GLY A 57 -0.31 -7.79 8.26
N TYR A 58 0.97 -7.91 7.89
CA TYR A 58 1.54 -7.25 6.71
C TYR A 58 0.97 -7.84 5.41
N GLU A 59 1.00 -9.16 5.25
CA GLU A 59 0.49 -9.84 4.06
C GLU A 59 -0.97 -9.52 3.81
N ARG A 60 -1.80 -9.56 4.87
CA ARG A 60 -3.21 -9.18 4.79
C ARG A 60 -3.38 -7.74 4.35
N LEU A 61 -2.59 -6.81 4.89
CA LEU A 61 -2.67 -5.40 4.52
C LEU A 61 -2.27 -5.16 3.06
N VAL A 62 -1.13 -5.68 2.63
CA VAL A 62 -0.65 -5.52 1.24
C VAL A 62 -1.60 -6.22 0.27
N GLY A 63 -2.10 -7.41 0.60
CA GLY A 63 -3.12 -8.10 -0.18
C GLY A 63 -4.39 -7.26 -0.39
N ARG A 64 -4.85 -6.58 0.65
CA ARG A 64 -5.99 -5.64 0.53
C ARG A 64 -5.65 -4.44 -0.35
N LEU A 65 -4.47 -3.86 -0.20
CA LEU A 65 -4.02 -2.74 -1.02
C LEU A 65 -3.90 -3.13 -2.50
N LEU A 66 -3.50 -4.37 -2.83
CA LEU A 66 -3.45 -4.87 -4.21
C LEU A 66 -4.84 -4.94 -4.87
N THR A 67 -5.91 -5.10 -4.09
CA THR A 67 -7.29 -5.13 -4.62
C THR A 67 -7.89 -3.74 -4.87
N MET A 68 -7.20 -2.66 -4.49
CA MET A 68 -7.69 -1.30 -4.71
C MET A 68 -7.38 -0.81 -6.12
N THR A 69 -8.40 -0.33 -6.82
CA THR A 69 -8.28 0.16 -8.21
C THR A 69 -7.81 1.62 -8.26
N ARG A 70 -6.64 1.90 -7.68
CA ARG A 70 -6.04 3.24 -7.59
C ARG A 70 -4.65 3.28 -8.26
N PRO A 71 -4.54 3.86 -9.48
CA PRO A 71 -3.26 3.92 -10.19
C PRO A 71 -2.16 4.67 -9.43
N ASP A 72 -2.55 5.70 -8.65
CA ASP A 72 -1.63 6.57 -7.91
C ASP A 72 -0.89 5.87 -6.75
N ILE A 73 -1.34 4.68 -6.33
CA ILE A 73 -0.67 3.86 -5.31
C ILE A 73 -0.06 2.57 -5.88
N ALA A 74 -0.38 2.21 -7.13
CA ALA A 74 -0.06 0.91 -7.72
C ALA A 74 1.44 0.59 -7.65
N PHE A 75 2.29 1.56 -8.02
CA PHE A 75 3.74 1.40 -7.93
C PHE A 75 4.22 1.07 -6.51
N VAL A 76 3.74 1.83 -5.51
CA VAL A 76 4.21 1.67 -4.13
C VAL A 76 3.72 0.35 -3.54
N VAL A 77 2.47 -0.03 -3.83
CA VAL A 77 1.91 -1.32 -3.41
C VAL A 77 2.67 -2.48 -4.07
N GLN A 78 3.03 -2.35 -5.35
CA GLN A 78 3.84 -3.35 -6.06
C GLN A 78 5.21 -3.52 -5.39
N VAL A 79 5.90 -2.43 -5.04
CA VAL A 79 7.18 -2.50 -4.32
C VAL A 79 7.01 -3.19 -2.97
N LEU A 80 5.99 -2.83 -2.19
CA LEU A 80 5.74 -3.48 -0.89
C LEU A 80 5.43 -4.98 -1.03
N SER A 81 4.77 -5.40 -2.12
CA SER A 81 4.47 -6.81 -2.37
C SER A 81 5.71 -7.69 -2.55
N GLN A 82 6.86 -7.10 -2.88
CA GLN A 82 8.13 -7.83 -3.01
C GLN A 82 8.64 -8.34 -1.64
N TYR A 83 8.19 -7.76 -0.53
CA TYR A 83 8.68 -8.06 0.81
C TYR A 83 7.73 -8.93 1.65
N MET A 84 6.79 -9.66 1.01
CA MET A 84 5.76 -10.45 1.71
C MET A 84 6.36 -11.55 2.60
N HIS A 85 7.41 -12.24 2.14
CA HIS A 85 8.02 -13.36 2.89
C HIS A 85 8.82 -12.92 4.13
N ALA A 86 9.42 -11.73 4.06
CA ALA A 86 10.34 -11.21 5.06
C ALA A 86 10.17 -9.69 5.24
N PRO A 87 9.00 -9.23 5.74
CA PRO A 87 8.74 -7.82 5.90
C PRO A 87 9.54 -7.22 7.06
N LYS A 88 9.84 -5.93 6.97
CA LYS A 88 10.49 -5.15 8.04
C LYS A 88 9.55 -4.14 8.67
N VAL A 89 9.98 -3.57 9.79
CA VAL A 89 9.23 -2.51 10.49
C VAL A 89 9.03 -1.28 9.59
N SER A 90 10.00 -0.93 8.73
CA SER A 90 9.82 0.11 7.72
C SER A 90 8.68 -0.21 6.73
N HIS A 91 8.61 -1.46 6.24
CA HIS A 91 7.63 -1.87 5.23
C HIS A 91 6.19 -1.71 5.73
N ILE A 92 5.90 -2.14 6.96
CA ILE A 92 4.56 -1.98 7.53
C ILE A 92 4.21 -0.50 7.79
N LYS A 93 5.19 0.33 8.19
CA LYS A 93 4.97 1.77 8.39
C LYS A 93 4.61 2.47 7.09
N ASP A 94 5.20 2.03 5.98
CA ASP A 94 4.89 2.52 4.64
C ASP A 94 3.54 2.01 4.14
N ALA A 95 3.21 0.74 4.36
CA ALA A 95 1.86 0.24 4.08
C ALA A 95 0.78 1.04 4.84
N GLN A 96 1.02 1.34 6.13
CA GLN A 96 0.14 2.21 6.92
C GLN A 96 0.11 3.67 6.41
N ARG A 97 1.21 4.17 5.82
CA ARG A 97 1.23 5.48 5.18
C ARG A 97 0.30 5.53 3.97
N ILE A 98 0.30 4.49 3.14
CA ILE A 98 -0.62 4.37 2.00
C ILE A 98 -2.07 4.43 2.49
N VAL A 99 -2.42 3.75 3.58
CA VAL A 99 -3.78 3.82 4.15
C VAL A 99 -4.14 5.24 4.61
N ARG A 100 -3.20 5.95 5.26
CA ARG A 100 -3.39 7.38 5.63
C ARG A 100 -3.53 8.29 4.41
N TYR A 101 -2.90 7.94 3.29
CA TYR A 101 -3.03 8.63 2.02
C TYR A 101 -4.39 8.32 1.37
N ILE A 102 -4.82 7.06 1.33
CA ILE A 102 -6.14 6.66 0.81
C ILE A 102 -7.27 7.40 1.53
N LYS A 103 -7.12 7.60 2.85
CA LYS A 103 -8.09 8.33 3.68
C LYS A 103 -8.37 9.75 3.19
N THR A 104 -7.44 10.41 2.50
CA THR A 104 -7.64 11.76 1.94
C THR A 104 -8.77 11.81 0.91
N ALA A 105 -8.92 10.74 0.13
CA ALA A 105 -9.89 10.63 -0.95
C ALA A 105 -10.35 9.17 -1.07
N PRO A 106 -11.22 8.68 -0.17
CA PRO A 106 -11.62 7.27 -0.13
C PRO A 106 -12.44 6.84 -1.35
N GLY A 107 -13.07 7.80 -2.04
CA GLY A 107 -13.81 7.55 -3.28
C GLY A 107 -12.96 7.56 -4.55
N LEU A 108 -11.66 7.88 -4.46
CA LEU A 108 -10.78 7.90 -5.63
C LEU A 108 -10.46 6.47 -6.06
N GLY A 109 -10.66 6.17 -7.34
CA GLY A 109 -10.40 4.87 -7.94
C GLY A 109 -11.29 4.60 -9.15
N LEU A 110 -11.11 3.45 -9.79
CA LEU A 110 -11.96 3.05 -10.92
C LEU A 110 -13.37 2.71 -10.44
N PHE A 111 -14.37 3.28 -11.11
CA PHE A 111 -15.77 2.95 -10.87
C PHE A 111 -16.13 1.64 -11.55
N MET A 112 -16.27 0.58 -10.74
CA MET A 112 -16.74 -0.74 -11.20
C MET A 112 -18.25 -0.84 -10.99
N SER A 113 -19.02 -0.56 -12.04
CA SER A 113 -20.49 -0.71 -12.01
C SER A 113 -20.87 -2.17 -11.78
N ALA A 114 -21.84 -2.41 -10.89
CA ALA A 114 -22.43 -3.74 -10.71
C ALA A 114 -23.43 -4.10 -11.82
N LYS A 115 -23.87 -3.13 -12.61
CA LYS A 115 -24.76 -3.37 -13.76
C LYS A 115 -23.94 -3.94 -14.90
N ALA A 116 -24.38 -5.07 -15.46
CA ALA A 116 -23.80 -5.63 -16.67
C ALA A 116 -23.98 -4.63 -17.83
N SER A 117 -22.88 -4.29 -18.49
CA SER A 117 -22.87 -3.55 -19.76
C SER A 117 -22.65 -4.55 -20.90
N LYS A 118 -23.41 -4.42 -21.99
CA LYS A 118 -23.16 -5.15 -23.24
C LYS A 118 -22.14 -4.44 -24.14
N SER A 119 -21.70 -3.24 -23.75
CA SER A 119 -20.76 -2.42 -24.50
C SER A 119 -19.33 -2.67 -24.00
N LEU A 120 -18.45 -3.07 -24.92
CA LEU A 120 -17.01 -3.18 -24.70
C LEU A 120 -16.36 -1.80 -24.88
N TYR A 121 -15.60 -1.36 -23.89
CA TYR A 121 -14.80 -0.14 -23.98
C TYR A 121 -13.32 -0.54 -24.04
N ALA A 122 -12.62 -0.10 -25.08
CA ALA A 122 -11.18 -0.26 -25.21
C ALA A 122 -10.50 1.10 -25.01
N TYR A 123 -9.43 1.11 -24.22
CA TYR A 123 -8.59 2.29 -23.99
C TYR A 123 -7.21 1.98 -24.56
N CYS A 124 -6.63 2.94 -25.26
CA CYS A 124 -5.27 2.88 -25.78
C CYS A 124 -4.53 4.10 -25.23
N ASP A 125 -3.44 3.88 -24.53
CA ASP A 125 -2.47 4.92 -24.19
C ASP A 125 -1.31 4.87 -25.18
N SER A 126 -0.79 6.04 -25.52
CA SER A 126 0.42 6.16 -26.35
C SER A 126 1.59 6.28 -25.39
N ASN A 127 2.51 5.30 -25.45
CA ASN A 127 3.84 5.44 -24.83
C ASN A 127 4.75 6.27 -25.73
#